data_AF-A0A7S4DWL0-F1
#
_entry.id   AF-A0A7S4DWL0-F1
#
_cell.length_a   1.000
_cell.length_b   1.000
_cell.length_c   1.000
_cell.angle_alpha   90.00
_cell.angle_beta   90.00
_cell.angle_gamma   90.00
#
_symmetry.space_group_name_H-M   'P 1'
#
loop_
_entity.id
_entity.type
_entity.pdbx_description
1 polymer ?
#
loop_
_entity_poly.entity_id
_entity_poly.type
_entity_poly.pdbx_seq_one_letter_code
_entity_poly.pdbx_strand_id
1 'polypeptide(L)'
;EMRLNGTFLPSLLLPMNLLTDTQLRTVQHAFEELHRDYEVARCLERITNQVASSYEENELKELNSVCRDWNTKSTNVATDYSILAPKLDKSTTEARKETESLNEETSKMQTELERMKIQAQSLKEEEDRLLSREDEKKEKKDISVLPLHVLRRVIGFLEVRDFAMTLLVCRRWKYFFDVAHLWKVYMVRFEINTINANKIRQEELDRVMLPPPEEIKIDCTNVRRGLQKNEIFQACLQAQEEEVHSLKSAKEDIEGKIRANANVLKFLEDERTKVKHILGLKRIEVAEWEKKALDSGFMNKDLAKQMQSEDIKIKEEEAQKQLIQETVDRNVNQLNTKISILEEIQIEIGKGKDHEVQSATLKEVLSKKKAQKKLLKTTVKNLRNELEQLVNETSKLQKLESIANA
;
A
#
# COMPACT_ATOMS: atom_id res chain seq x y z
N GLU A 1 -1.88 -13.62 16.46
CA GLU A 1 -2.22 -14.25 15.17
C GLU A 1 -1.23 -13.80 14.09
N MET A 2 -0.05 -14.44 14.01
CA MET A 2 0.86 -14.23 12.87
C MET A 2 0.64 -15.37 11.87
N ARG A 3 0.18 -15.02 10.67
CA ARG A 3 0.10 -15.93 9.52
C ARG A 3 1.52 -16.25 9.07
N LEU A 4 2.01 -17.43 9.45
CA LEU A 4 3.20 -18.01 8.83
C LEU A 4 2.88 -18.30 7.36
N ASN A 5 3.64 -17.66 6.49
CA ASN A 5 3.62 -17.90 5.05
C ASN A 5 4.03 -19.35 4.76
N GLY A 6 3.04 -20.20 4.47
CA GLY A 6 2.99 -20.92 3.20
C GLY A 6 4.19 -21.77 2.77
N THR A 7 4.79 -22.54 3.67
CA THR A 7 5.49 -23.79 3.31
C THR A 7 4.81 -24.94 4.04
N PHE A 8 3.65 -25.35 3.51
CA PHE A 8 3.03 -26.60 3.90
C PHE A 8 3.94 -27.74 3.48
N LEU A 9 4.43 -28.49 4.47
CA LEU A 9 4.99 -29.85 4.39
C LEU A 9 3.81 -30.83 4.58
N PRO A 10 3.17 -31.37 3.52
CA PRO A 10 2.07 -32.33 3.70
C PRO A 10 2.57 -33.78 3.80
N SER A 11 3.88 -34.03 3.68
CA SER A 11 4.41 -35.38 3.43
C SER A 11 4.83 -36.20 4.66
N LEU A 12 4.71 -35.68 5.89
CA LEU A 12 5.27 -36.33 7.09
C LEU A 12 4.27 -37.11 7.95
N LEU A 13 3.03 -37.30 7.50
CA LEU A 13 2.08 -38.24 8.12
C LEU A 13 2.11 -39.61 7.45
N LEU A 14 3.30 -40.12 7.16
CA LEU A 14 3.48 -41.57 7.01
C LEU A 14 3.34 -42.20 8.41
N PRO A 15 2.68 -43.35 8.56
CA PRO A 15 2.66 -44.04 9.84
C PRO A 15 4.11 -44.28 10.27
N MET A 16 4.49 -43.74 11.44
CA MET A 16 5.85 -43.77 12.02
C MET A 16 6.50 -45.16 12.04
N ASN A 17 5.69 -46.21 11.88
CA ASN A 17 6.09 -47.60 11.87
C ASN A 17 6.77 -48.06 10.56
N LEU A 18 6.86 -47.20 9.53
CA LEU A 18 7.45 -47.53 8.22
C LEU A 18 8.75 -46.77 7.90
N LEU A 19 9.20 -45.87 8.79
CA LEU A 19 10.43 -45.12 8.59
C LEU A 19 11.62 -45.95 9.06
N THR A 20 12.70 -45.96 8.28
CA THR A 20 13.96 -46.54 8.73
C THR A 20 14.57 -45.67 9.85
N ASP A 21 15.37 -46.26 10.73
CA ASP A 21 16.02 -45.54 11.84
C ASP A 21 16.78 -44.28 11.39
N THR A 22 17.35 -44.30 10.19
CA THR A 22 18.02 -43.16 9.58
C THR A 22 17.04 -42.03 9.24
N GLN A 23 15.89 -42.34 8.66
CA GLN A 23 14.86 -41.35 8.35
C GLN A 23 14.24 -40.76 9.63
N LEU A 24 14.05 -41.59 10.66
CA LEU A 24 13.55 -41.13 11.95
C LEU A 24 14.49 -40.10 12.61
N ARG A 25 15.81 -40.34 12.58
CA ARG A 25 16.82 -39.39 13.10
C ARG A 25 16.86 -38.09 12.30
N THR A 26 16.73 -38.15 10.97
CA THR A 26 16.67 -36.95 10.13
C THR A 26 15.45 -36.11 10.44
N VAL A 27 14.28 -36.73 10.64
CA VAL A 27 13.05 -36.03 11.01
C VAL A 27 13.18 -35.44 12.42
N GLN A 28 13.73 -36.18 13.39
CA GLN A 28 13.98 -35.67 14.75
C GLN A 28 14.92 -34.44 14.74
N HIS A 29 16.03 -34.50 14.00
CA HIS A 29 16.93 -33.37 13.87
C HIS A 29 16.25 -32.15 13.24
N ALA A 30 15.43 -32.35 12.20
CA ALA A 30 14.68 -31.26 11.59
C ALA A 30 13.65 -30.62 12.56
N PHE A 31 13.03 -31.42 13.43
CA PHE A 31 12.14 -30.90 14.48
C PHE A 31 12.91 -30.14 15.57
N GLU A 32 14.09 -30.61 15.97
CA GLU A 32 14.94 -29.90 16.93
C GLU A 32 15.42 -28.55 16.38
N GLU A 33 15.76 -28.50 15.09
CA GLU A 33 16.17 -27.27 14.41
C GLU A 33 14.99 -26.29 14.29
N LEU A 34 13.82 -26.77 13.86
CA LEU A 34 12.59 -25.96 13.82
C LEU A 34 12.18 -25.44 15.21
N HIS A 35 12.39 -26.24 16.25
CA HIS A 35 12.12 -25.84 17.63
C HIS A 35 13.05 -24.72 18.09
N ARG A 36 14.36 -24.81 17.78
CA ARG A 36 15.32 -23.72 18.06
C ARG A 36 14.96 -22.44 17.32
N ASP A 37 14.61 -22.54 16.04
CA ASP A 37 14.19 -21.38 15.24
C ASP A 37 12.94 -20.70 15.81
N TYR A 38 11.98 -21.49 16.28
CA TYR A 38 10.79 -20.99 16.97
C TYR A 38 11.13 -20.28 18.29
N GLU A 39 12.05 -20.82 19.09
CA GLU A 39 12.50 -20.18 20.32
C GLU A 39 13.23 -18.85 20.06
N VAL A 40 14.07 -18.81 19.03
CA VAL A 40 14.76 -17.58 18.58
C VAL A 40 13.74 -16.53 18.15
N ALA A 41 12.74 -16.90 17.33
CA ALA A 41 11.68 -15.99 16.91
C ALA A 41 10.89 -15.42 18.10
N ARG A 42 10.57 -16.25 19.10
CA ARG A 42 9.87 -15.82 20.32
C ARG A 42 10.72 -14.93 21.22
N CYS A 43 12.04 -15.10 21.23
CA CYS A 43 12.96 -14.19 21.92
C CYS A 43 13.03 -12.84 21.20
N LEU A 44 13.11 -12.82 19.87
CA LEU A 44 13.10 -11.58 19.09
C LEU A 44 11.80 -10.80 19.27
N GLU A 45 10.64 -11.47 19.26
CA GLU A 45 9.34 -10.83 19.52
C GLU A 45 9.30 -10.14 20.89
N ARG A 46 9.84 -10.78 21.94
CA ARG A 46 9.94 -10.18 23.27
C ARG A 46 10.83 -8.94 23.29
N ILE A 47 11.99 -8.99 22.63
CA ILE A 47 12.91 -7.85 22.54
C ILE A 47 12.24 -6.70 21.78
N THR A 48 11.59 -6.96 20.65
CA THR A 48 10.88 -5.95 19.86
C THR A 48 9.77 -5.28 20.67
N ASN A 49 8.96 -6.06 21.40
CA ASN A 49 7.91 -5.52 22.25
C ASN A 49 8.45 -4.69 23.42
N GLN A 50 9.60 -5.07 23.98
CA GLN A 50 10.26 -4.34 25.06
C GLN A 50 10.88 -3.02 24.57
N VAL A 51 11.45 -3.02 23.37
CA VAL A 51 11.98 -1.80 22.73
C VAL A 51 10.84 -0.84 22.36
N ALA A 52 9.75 -1.35 21.79
CA ALA A 52 8.57 -0.53 21.45
C ALA A 52 7.97 0.13 22.69
N SER A 53 7.77 -0.62 23.78
CA SER A 53 7.24 -0.09 25.04
C SER A 53 8.16 0.98 25.67
N SER A 54 9.48 0.79 25.57
CA SER A 54 10.47 1.76 26.07
C SER A 54 10.46 3.06 25.25
N TYR A 55 10.27 2.96 23.93
CA TYR A 55 10.22 4.12 23.05
C TYR A 55 8.97 4.96 23.30
N GLU A 56 7.79 4.32 23.40
CA GLU A 56 6.53 5.00 23.73
C GLU A 56 6.59 5.69 25.11
N GLU A 57 7.19 5.06 26.12
CA GLU A 57 7.32 5.65 27.45
C GLU A 57 8.25 6.88 27.45
N ASN A 58 9.31 6.88 26.63
CA ASN A 58 10.23 8.00 26.53
C ASN A 58 9.63 9.18 25.75
N GLU A 59 8.93 8.94 24.64
CA GLU A 59 8.22 10.00 23.91
C GLU A 59 7.11 10.64 24.76
N LEU A 60 6.36 9.83 25.53
CA LEU A 60 5.36 10.35 26.47
C LEU A 60 5.98 11.19 27.59
N LYS A 61 7.18 10.85 28.08
CA LYS A 61 7.89 11.65 29.09
C LYS A 61 8.37 12.99 28.53
N GLU A 62 8.85 13.00 27.28
CA GLU A 62 9.31 14.22 26.60
C GLU A 62 8.14 15.15 26.26
N LEU A 63 7.04 14.61 25.74
CA LEU A 63 5.84 15.41 25.47
C LEU A 63 5.27 16.03 26.76
N ASN A 64 5.26 15.26 27.86
CA ASN A 64 4.80 15.75 29.15
C ASN A 64 5.72 16.81 29.77
N SER A 65 7.03 16.81 29.49
CA SER A 65 7.93 17.88 29.96
C SER A 65 7.69 19.18 29.19
N VAL A 66 7.52 19.10 27.87
CA VAL A 66 7.21 20.26 27.01
C VAL A 66 5.87 20.91 27.40
N CYS A 67 4.84 20.11 27.69
CA CYS A 67 3.55 20.62 28.17
C CYS A 67 3.65 21.34 29.52
N ARG A 68 4.49 20.87 30.44
CA ARG A 68 4.71 21.54 31.74
C ARG A 68 5.46 22.86 31.58
N ASP A 69 6.48 22.89 30.73
CA ASP A 69 7.23 24.12 30.43
C ASP A 69 6.33 25.18 29.79
N TRP A 70 5.45 24.76 28.89
CA TRP A 70 4.50 25.66 28.24
C TRP A 70 3.47 26.23 29.22
N ASN A 71 2.91 25.39 30.09
CA ASN A 71 2.00 25.85 31.15
C ASN A 71 2.68 26.83 32.11
N THR A 72 3.94 26.58 32.46
CA THR A 72 4.71 27.48 33.34
C THR A 72 4.97 28.84 32.68
N LYS A 73 5.30 28.85 31.38
CA LYS A 73 5.47 30.09 30.61
C LYS A 73 4.15 30.86 30.46
N SER A 74 3.04 30.15 30.20
CA SER A 74 1.71 30.75 30.10
C SER A 74 1.27 31.41 31.42
N THR A 75 1.49 30.75 32.56
CA THR A 75 1.18 31.32 33.88
C THR A 75 2.03 32.55 34.20
N ASN A 76 3.30 32.58 33.77
CA ASN A 76 4.17 33.73 33.99
C ASN A 76 3.74 34.95 33.16
N VAL A 77 3.30 34.74 31.91
CA VAL A 77 2.76 35.82 31.07
C VAL A 77 1.44 36.36 31.62
N ALA A 78 0.59 35.51 32.19
CA ALA A 78 -0.64 35.93 32.84
C ALA A 78 -0.40 36.79 34.10
N THR A 79 0.65 36.49 34.87
CA THR A 79 1.05 37.31 36.03
C THR A 79 1.63 38.67 35.63
N ASP A 80 2.38 38.74 34.53
CA ASP A 80 2.95 40.00 34.02
C ASP A 80 1.86 40.95 33.50
N TYR A 81 0.78 40.42 32.94
CA TYR A 81 -0.38 41.20 32.49
C TYR A 81 -1.21 41.80 33.64
N SER A 82 -1.24 41.15 34.80
CA SER A 82 -1.98 41.63 35.98
C SER A 82 -1.35 42.90 36.60
N ILE A 83 -0.04 43.10 36.43
CA ILE A 83 0.71 44.22 37.02
C ILE A 83 0.56 45.51 36.18
N LEU A 84 0.25 45.40 34.88
CA LEU A 84 0.18 46.54 33.96
C LEU A 84 -1.24 47.15 33.81
N ALA A 85 -2.25 46.55 34.44
CA ALA A 85 -3.66 46.90 34.27
C ALA A 85 -4.13 48.32 34.69
N PRO A 86 -3.50 49.09 35.62
CA PRO A 86 -4.11 50.35 36.07
C PRO A 86 -3.81 51.60 35.22
N LYS A 87 -3.02 51.52 34.12
CA LYS A 87 -2.59 52.71 33.36
C LYS A 87 -3.20 52.88 31.97
N LEU A 88 -4.13 52.02 31.56
CA LEU A 88 -4.60 51.98 30.16
C LEU A 88 -6.02 52.55 29.93
N ASP A 89 -6.52 53.45 30.76
CA ASP A 89 -7.95 53.86 30.71
C ASP A 89 -8.34 54.91 29.65
N LYS A 90 -7.48 55.16 28.64
CA LYS A 90 -7.86 55.97 27.46
C LYS A 90 -7.49 55.39 26.09
N SER A 91 -6.65 54.35 26.02
CA SER A 91 -6.33 53.62 24.76
C SER A 91 -7.30 52.44 24.51
N THR A 92 -8.07 52.06 25.53
CA THR A 92 -8.95 50.87 25.56
C THR A 92 -10.23 50.98 24.75
N THR A 93 -10.54 52.11 24.11
CA THR A 93 -11.78 52.24 23.30
C THR A 93 -11.55 52.03 21.80
N GLU A 94 -10.36 52.31 21.29
CA GLU A 94 -9.98 51.97 19.90
C GLU A 94 -9.47 50.54 19.81
N ALA A 95 -8.61 50.10 20.75
CA ALA A 95 -8.19 48.71 20.84
C ALA A 95 -9.37 47.74 21.05
N ARG A 96 -10.44 48.17 21.75
CA ARG A 96 -11.63 47.34 21.96
C ARG A 96 -12.45 47.14 20.68
N LYS A 97 -12.56 48.16 19.83
CA LYS A 97 -13.20 48.03 18.51
C LYS A 97 -12.41 47.12 17.58
N GLU A 98 -11.09 47.22 17.63
CA GLU A 98 -10.21 46.36 16.84
C GLU A 98 -10.23 44.90 17.34
N THR A 99 -10.28 44.69 18.66
CA THR A 99 -10.49 43.35 19.23
C THR A 99 -11.90 42.82 18.99
N GLU A 100 -12.94 43.66 18.94
CA GLU A 100 -14.30 43.23 18.59
C GLU A 100 -14.38 42.79 17.11
N SER A 101 -13.71 43.52 16.20
CA SER A 101 -13.57 43.12 14.79
C SER A 101 -12.79 41.81 14.63
N LEU A 102 -11.66 41.68 15.31
CA LEU A 102 -10.86 40.45 15.30
C LEU A 102 -11.61 39.27 15.93
N ASN A 103 -12.40 39.51 16.98
CA ASN A 103 -13.21 38.48 17.63
C ASN A 103 -14.39 38.03 16.76
N GLU A 104 -14.93 38.91 15.93
CA GLU A 104 -15.94 38.56 14.93
C GLU A 104 -15.33 37.72 13.79
N GLU A 105 -14.11 38.04 13.38
CA GLU A 105 -13.37 37.30 12.34
C GLU A 105 -12.90 35.92 12.83
N THR A 106 -12.42 35.81 14.07
CA THR A 106 -12.12 34.51 14.69
C THR A 106 -13.39 33.68 14.92
N SER A 107 -14.51 34.30 15.27
CA SER A 107 -15.81 33.59 15.37
C SER A 107 -16.25 33.04 14.01
N LYS A 108 -16.04 33.79 12.92
CA LYS A 108 -16.31 33.31 11.54
C LYS A 108 -15.39 32.15 11.17
N MET A 109 -14.08 32.28 11.40
CA MET A 109 -13.11 31.20 11.14
C MET A 109 -13.40 29.95 11.97
N GLN A 110 -13.81 30.10 13.23
CA GLN A 110 -14.14 28.98 14.10
C GLN A 110 -15.42 28.26 13.66
N THR A 111 -16.40 29.01 13.14
CA THR A 111 -17.62 28.43 12.54
C THR A 111 -17.28 27.67 11.25
N GLU A 112 -16.36 28.20 10.45
CA GLU A 112 -15.90 27.56 9.21
C GLU A 112 -15.05 26.31 9.49
N LEU A 113 -14.22 26.35 10.52
CA LEU A 113 -13.46 25.20 11.01
C LEU A 113 -14.38 24.07 11.49
N GLU A 114 -15.45 24.38 12.23
CA GLU A 114 -16.44 23.38 12.64
C GLU A 114 -17.23 22.82 11.45
N ARG A 115 -17.53 23.64 10.43
CA ARG A 115 -18.10 23.12 9.17
C ARG A 115 -17.15 22.15 8.49
N MET A 116 -15.86 22.47 8.40
CA MET A 116 -14.86 21.58 7.78
C MET A 116 -14.69 20.28 8.57
N LYS A 117 -14.73 20.32 9.91
CA LYS A 117 -14.71 19.11 10.75
C LYS A 117 -15.92 18.22 10.51
N ILE A 118 -17.12 18.79 10.46
CA ILE A 118 -18.36 18.05 10.15
C ILE A 118 -18.27 17.41 8.76
N GLN A 119 -17.74 18.15 7.77
CA GLN A 119 -17.57 17.63 6.41
C GLN A 119 -16.56 16.48 6.36
N ALA A 120 -15.40 16.63 7.01
CA ALA A 120 -14.38 15.58 7.10
C ALA A 120 -14.90 14.34 7.84
N GLN A 121 -15.69 14.52 8.90
CA GLN A 121 -16.32 13.42 9.61
C GLN A 121 -17.35 12.69 8.73
N SER A 122 -18.14 13.40 7.94
CA SER A 122 -19.08 12.77 6.99
C SER A 122 -18.37 11.97 5.89
N LEU A 123 -17.23 12.47 5.40
CA LEU A 123 -16.41 11.77 4.40
C LEU A 123 -15.80 10.49 4.99
N LYS A 124 -15.33 10.56 6.24
CA LYS A 124 -14.80 9.40 6.95
C LYS A 124 -15.89 8.35 7.20
N GLU A 125 -17.09 8.75 7.60
CA GLU A 125 -18.22 7.82 7.77
C GLU A 125 -18.65 7.16 6.45
N GLU A 126 -18.58 7.88 5.33
CA GLU A 126 -18.87 7.31 4.00
C GLU A 126 -17.75 6.36 3.53
N GLU A 127 -16.48 6.68 3.81
CA GLU A 127 -15.35 5.78 3.57
C GLU A 127 -15.49 4.47 4.36
N ASP A 128 -15.78 4.57 5.67
CA ASP A 128 -16.00 3.40 6.54
C ASP A 128 -17.20 2.56 6.07
N ARG A 129 -18.25 3.19 5.54
CA ARG A 129 -19.41 2.49 4.93
C ARG A 129 -19.04 1.77 3.64
N LEU A 130 -18.20 2.35 2.79
CA LEU A 130 -17.74 1.72 1.56
C LEU A 130 -16.81 0.54 1.85
N LEU A 131 -15.91 0.69 2.82
CA LEU A 131 -15.03 -0.39 3.29
C LEU A 131 -15.83 -1.55 3.90
N SER A 132 -16.84 -1.25 4.73
CA SER A 132 -17.74 -2.26 5.29
C SER A 132 -18.52 -3.00 4.20
N ARG A 133 -18.96 -2.32 3.12
CA ARG A 133 -19.59 -2.96 1.96
C ARG A 133 -18.64 -3.83 1.15
N GLU A 134 -17.35 -3.50 1.08
CA GLU A 134 -16.35 -4.34 0.42
C GLU A 134 -16.02 -5.59 1.23
N ASP A 135 -16.03 -5.48 2.57
CA ASP A 135 -15.81 -6.62 3.46
C ASP A 135 -17.05 -7.53 3.56
N GLU A 136 -18.26 -6.99 3.48
CA GLU A 136 -19.49 -7.79 3.27
C GLU A 136 -19.48 -8.51 1.92
N LYS A 137 -18.93 -7.91 0.86
CA LYS A 137 -18.70 -8.60 -0.44
C LYS A 137 -17.57 -9.64 -0.38
N LYS A 138 -16.75 -9.65 0.67
CA LYS A 138 -15.77 -10.72 0.94
C LYS A 138 -16.36 -11.84 1.80
N GLU A 139 -17.64 -11.81 2.17
CA GLU A 139 -18.29 -12.96 2.81
C GLU A 139 -18.23 -14.20 1.90
N LYS A 140 -17.39 -15.14 2.33
CA LYS A 140 -17.33 -16.56 1.94
C LYS A 140 -17.48 -16.79 0.43
N LYS A 141 -16.39 -16.52 -0.31
CA LYS A 141 -16.18 -17.12 -1.63
C LYS A 141 -16.16 -18.65 -1.50
N ASP A 142 -17.34 -19.25 -1.54
CA ASP A 142 -17.52 -20.70 -1.56
C ASP A 142 -16.84 -21.23 -2.82
N ILE A 143 -15.95 -22.21 -2.63
CA ILE A 143 -15.23 -22.89 -3.71
C ILE A 143 -16.22 -23.47 -4.74
N SER A 144 -17.46 -23.74 -4.33
CA SER A 144 -18.54 -24.19 -5.21
C SER A 144 -18.94 -23.16 -6.27
N VAL A 145 -18.68 -21.85 -6.07
CA VAL A 145 -19.02 -20.77 -6.99
C VAL A 145 -17.97 -20.59 -8.09
N LEU A 146 -16.81 -21.25 -7.96
CA LEU A 146 -15.74 -21.14 -8.97
C LEU A 146 -16.22 -21.63 -10.35
N PRO A 147 -15.76 -20.95 -11.43
CA PRO A 147 -16.00 -21.42 -12.78
C PRO A 147 -15.49 -22.85 -13.00
N LEU A 148 -16.23 -23.61 -13.81
CA LEU A 148 -15.96 -25.04 -14.09
C LEU A 148 -14.51 -25.31 -14.54
N HIS A 149 -13.91 -24.41 -15.35
CA HIS A 149 -12.54 -24.56 -15.82
C HIS A 149 -11.49 -24.38 -14.70
N VAL A 150 -11.76 -23.53 -13.71
CA VAL A 150 -10.88 -23.33 -12.54
C VAL A 150 -10.94 -24.56 -11.64
N LEU A 151 -12.15 -25.05 -11.36
CA LEU A 151 -12.35 -26.29 -10.61
C LEU A 151 -11.63 -27.46 -11.27
N ARG A 152 -11.68 -27.56 -12.61
CA ARG A 152 -10.94 -28.59 -13.37
C ARG A 152 -9.45 -28.58 -13.08
N ARG A 153 -8.88 -27.37 -12.99
CA ARG A 153 -7.46 -27.16 -12.79
C ARG A 153 -7.05 -27.49 -11.37
N VAL A 154 -7.82 -27.05 -10.37
CA VAL A 154 -7.61 -27.38 -8.95
C VAL A 154 -7.66 -28.90 -8.75
N ILE A 155 -8.66 -29.55 -9.33
CA ILE A 155 -8.83 -31.00 -9.25
C ILE A 155 -7.67 -31.75 -9.87
N GLY A 156 -7.10 -31.27 -10.98
CA GLY A 156 -5.97 -31.94 -11.65
C GLY A 156 -4.69 -32.06 -10.82
N PHE A 157 -4.63 -31.35 -9.68
CA PHE A 157 -3.54 -31.44 -8.70
C PHE A 157 -3.83 -32.40 -7.55
N LEU A 158 -5.05 -32.92 -7.42
CA LEU A 158 -5.41 -33.84 -6.34
C LEU A 158 -4.82 -35.22 -6.59
N GLU A 159 -4.42 -35.90 -5.53
CA GLU A 159 -4.09 -37.33 -5.62
C GLU A 159 -5.35 -38.17 -5.83
N VAL A 160 -5.21 -39.42 -6.25
CA VAL A 160 -6.35 -40.32 -6.54
C VAL A 160 -7.27 -40.47 -5.32
N ARG A 161 -6.67 -40.53 -4.11
CA ARG A 161 -7.41 -40.60 -2.85
C ARG A 161 -8.21 -39.32 -2.58
N ASP A 162 -7.57 -38.17 -2.67
CA ASP A 162 -8.24 -36.88 -2.41
C ASP A 162 -9.29 -36.58 -3.47
N PHE A 163 -9.01 -36.92 -4.72
CA PHE A 163 -9.99 -36.90 -5.81
C PHE A 163 -11.24 -37.72 -5.45
N ALA A 164 -11.07 -38.95 -4.98
CA ALA A 164 -12.21 -39.77 -4.56
C ALA A 164 -13.00 -39.14 -3.39
N MET A 165 -12.30 -38.53 -2.43
CA MET A 165 -12.96 -37.83 -1.32
C MET A 165 -13.75 -36.60 -1.80
N THR A 166 -13.26 -35.88 -2.81
CA THR A 166 -13.98 -34.72 -3.35
C THR A 166 -15.30 -35.09 -4.05
N LEU A 167 -15.47 -36.34 -4.51
CA LEU A 167 -16.76 -36.84 -5.03
C LEU A 167 -17.84 -36.88 -3.94
N LEU A 168 -17.45 -36.97 -2.66
CA LEU A 168 -18.35 -37.06 -1.51
C LEU A 168 -18.73 -35.69 -0.93
N VAL A 169 -18.02 -34.62 -1.31
CA VAL A 169 -18.20 -33.28 -0.70
C VAL A 169 -19.58 -32.70 -1.02
N CYS A 170 -19.99 -32.68 -2.29
CA CYS A 170 -21.35 -32.29 -2.66
C CYS A 170 -21.75 -32.76 -4.07
N ARG A 171 -23.06 -32.72 -4.37
CA ARG A 171 -23.62 -33.14 -5.67
C ARG A 171 -23.04 -32.39 -6.86
N ARG A 172 -22.72 -31.10 -6.72
CA ARG A 172 -22.16 -30.28 -7.80
C ARG A 172 -20.78 -30.77 -8.22
N TRP A 173 -19.95 -31.18 -7.26
CA TRP A 173 -18.64 -31.75 -7.54
C TRP A 173 -18.79 -33.09 -8.24
N LYS A 174 -19.63 -34.00 -7.72
CA LYS A 174 -19.95 -35.28 -8.40
C LYS A 174 -20.39 -35.07 -9.85
N TYR A 175 -21.37 -34.20 -10.09
CA TYR A 175 -21.85 -33.87 -11.43
C TYR A 175 -20.74 -33.31 -12.33
N PHE A 176 -19.89 -32.44 -11.79
CA PHE A 176 -18.75 -31.90 -12.51
C PHE A 176 -17.80 -33.00 -13.00
N PHE A 177 -17.47 -33.97 -12.14
CA PHE A 177 -16.59 -35.07 -12.50
C PHE A 177 -17.18 -35.98 -13.58
N ASP A 178 -18.49 -36.24 -13.51
CA ASP A 178 -19.21 -37.06 -14.47
C ASP A 178 -19.21 -36.41 -15.87
N VAL A 179 -19.56 -35.12 -15.94
CA VAL A 179 -19.64 -34.36 -17.20
C VAL A 179 -18.27 -34.11 -17.82
N ALA A 180 -17.28 -33.78 -17.00
CA ALA A 180 -15.94 -33.49 -17.48
C ALA A 180 -15.12 -34.75 -17.79
N HIS A 181 -15.67 -35.95 -17.57
CA HIS A 181 -15.01 -37.25 -17.70
C HIS A 181 -13.65 -37.31 -16.99
N LEU A 182 -13.50 -36.54 -15.91
CA LEU A 182 -12.23 -36.40 -15.19
C LEU A 182 -11.84 -37.71 -14.51
N TRP A 183 -12.82 -38.50 -14.09
CA TRP A 183 -12.58 -39.84 -13.56
C TRP A 183 -11.90 -40.74 -14.60
N LYS A 184 -12.20 -40.60 -15.91
CA LYS A 184 -11.49 -41.37 -16.96
C LYS A 184 -10.02 -40.98 -17.05
N VAL A 185 -9.72 -39.67 -16.98
CA VAL A 185 -8.34 -39.17 -17.00
C VAL A 185 -7.58 -39.66 -15.76
N TYR A 186 -8.24 -39.66 -14.59
CA TYR A 186 -7.67 -40.16 -13.34
C TYR A 186 -7.48 -41.68 -13.35
N MET A 187 -8.44 -42.45 -13.88
CA MET A 187 -8.31 -43.90 -14.05
C MET A 187 -7.17 -44.25 -14.99
N VAL A 188 -7.03 -43.55 -16.12
CA VAL A 188 -5.90 -43.75 -17.04
C VAL A 188 -4.57 -43.40 -16.37
N ARG A 189 -4.49 -42.30 -15.61
CA ARG A 189 -3.28 -41.97 -14.83
C ARG A 189 -2.97 -43.02 -13.76
N PHE A 190 -3.99 -43.52 -13.08
CA PHE A 190 -3.84 -44.56 -12.07
C PHE A 190 -3.37 -45.87 -12.70
N GLU A 191 -3.94 -46.28 -13.84
CA GLU A 191 -3.51 -47.46 -14.59
C GLU A 191 -2.08 -47.30 -15.10
N ILE A 192 -1.72 -46.15 -15.68
CA ILE A 192 -0.35 -45.87 -16.12
C ILE A 192 0.63 -45.93 -14.95
N ASN A 193 0.30 -45.32 -13.81
CA ASN A 193 1.13 -45.37 -12.61
C ASN A 193 1.25 -46.80 -12.07
N THR A 194 0.17 -47.59 -12.13
CA THR A 194 0.16 -49.00 -11.72
C THR A 194 0.99 -49.86 -12.67
N ILE A 195 0.87 -49.65 -13.98
CA ILE A 195 1.68 -50.32 -15.02
C ILE A 195 3.15 -49.96 -14.83
N ASN A 196 3.47 -48.69 -14.61
CA ASN A 196 4.84 -48.26 -14.37
C ASN A 196 5.41 -48.86 -13.08
N ALA A 197 4.62 -48.90 -11.99
CA ALA A 197 5.02 -49.55 -10.74
C ALA A 197 5.21 -51.05 -10.93
N ASN A 198 4.34 -51.73 -11.67
CA ASN A 198 4.46 -53.15 -11.99
C ASN A 198 5.64 -53.41 -12.92
N LYS A 199 5.92 -52.53 -13.88
CA LYS A 199 7.08 -52.62 -14.76
C LYS A 199 8.37 -52.47 -13.97
N ILE A 200 8.43 -51.54 -13.01
CA ILE A 200 9.57 -51.41 -12.08
C ILE A 200 9.72 -52.69 -11.25
N ARG A 201 8.63 -53.21 -10.67
CA ARG A 201 8.67 -54.49 -9.93
C ARG A 201 9.06 -55.67 -10.81
N GLN A 202 8.67 -55.67 -12.08
CA GLN A 202 8.99 -56.72 -13.03
C GLN A 202 10.44 -56.61 -13.51
N GLU A 203 10.96 -55.41 -13.71
CA GLU A 203 12.40 -55.17 -13.93
C GLU A 203 13.22 -55.57 -12.69
N GLU A 204 12.69 -55.36 -11.48
CA GLU A 204 13.28 -55.88 -10.23
C GLU A 204 13.18 -57.41 -10.15
N LEU A 205 12.06 -58.01 -10.57
CA LEU A 205 11.86 -59.46 -10.61
C LEU A 205 12.73 -60.12 -11.69
N ASP A 206 12.92 -59.49 -12.84
CA ASP A 206 13.79 -59.95 -13.93
C ASP A 206 15.27 -59.86 -13.55
N ARG A 207 15.64 -58.93 -12.65
CA ARG A 207 16.96 -58.93 -11.98
C ARG A 207 17.11 -60.07 -10.99
N VAL A 208 16.01 -60.63 -10.47
CA VAL A 208 15.95 -61.82 -9.61
C VAL A 208 15.64 -63.04 -10.49
N MET A 209 16.64 -63.50 -11.26
CA MET A 209 16.62 -64.67 -12.17
C MET A 209 15.31 -65.49 -12.25
N LEU A 210 14.61 -65.41 -13.40
CA LEU A 210 13.53 -66.34 -13.72
C LEU A 210 14.08 -67.78 -13.87
N PRO A 211 13.40 -68.80 -13.30
CA PRO A 211 13.66 -70.20 -13.62
C PRO A 211 13.29 -70.52 -15.09
N PRO A 212 13.89 -71.56 -15.70
CA PRO A 212 13.76 -71.87 -17.12
C PRO A 212 12.31 -72.23 -17.53
N PRO A 213 11.97 -72.07 -18.83
CA PRO A 213 10.59 -72.13 -19.32
C PRO A 213 9.98 -73.52 -19.13
N GLU A 214 8.85 -73.59 -18.44
CA GLU A 214 8.02 -74.79 -18.37
C GLU A 214 7.26 -74.99 -19.70
N GLU A 215 7.30 -76.22 -20.20
CA GLU A 215 6.60 -76.67 -21.40
C GLU A 215 5.09 -76.43 -21.27
N ILE A 216 4.51 -75.67 -22.19
CA ILE A 216 3.05 -75.50 -22.31
C ILE A 216 2.45 -76.86 -22.71
N LYS A 217 1.86 -77.56 -21.74
CA LYS A 217 1.06 -78.76 -21.99
C LYS A 217 -0.32 -78.33 -22.49
N ILE A 218 -0.56 -78.56 -23.78
CA ILE A 218 -1.90 -78.42 -24.36
C ILE A 218 -2.79 -79.51 -23.76
N ASP A 219 -3.79 -79.10 -22.99
CA ASP A 219 -4.74 -80.01 -22.35
C ASP A 219 -5.79 -80.47 -23.37
N CYS A 220 -5.55 -81.65 -23.96
CA CYS A 220 -6.42 -82.27 -24.96
C CYS A 220 -7.64 -82.98 -24.35
N THR A 221 -7.97 -82.79 -23.08
CA THR A 221 -8.98 -83.58 -22.35
C THR A 221 -10.42 -83.44 -22.88
N ASN A 222 -10.72 -82.41 -23.68
CA ASN A 222 -12.06 -82.18 -24.23
C ASN A 222 -12.29 -82.71 -25.66
N VAL A 223 -11.35 -83.47 -26.24
CA VAL A 223 -11.56 -84.07 -27.56
C VAL A 223 -12.57 -85.22 -27.45
N ARG A 224 -13.81 -84.96 -27.89
CA ARG A 224 -14.87 -85.96 -28.02
C ARG A 224 -14.35 -87.16 -28.82
N ARG A 225 -14.42 -88.36 -28.23
CA ARG A 225 -14.04 -89.62 -28.87
C ARG A 225 -14.89 -89.82 -30.14
N GLY A 226 -14.28 -89.71 -31.32
CA GLY A 226 -14.94 -90.00 -32.60
C GLY A 226 -14.55 -89.13 -33.80
N LEU A 227 -13.89 -87.98 -33.58
CA LEU A 227 -13.45 -87.10 -34.67
C LEU A 227 -12.20 -87.64 -35.36
N GLN A 228 -12.17 -87.60 -36.70
CA GLN A 228 -10.97 -87.95 -37.46
C GLN A 228 -9.87 -86.89 -37.23
N LYS A 229 -8.59 -87.28 -37.34
CA LYS A 229 -7.44 -86.37 -37.13
C LYS A 229 -7.54 -85.06 -37.93
N ASN A 230 -8.09 -85.14 -39.15
CA ASN A 230 -8.28 -83.96 -39.99
C ASN A 230 -9.31 -82.97 -39.41
N GLU A 231 -10.37 -83.46 -38.77
CA GLU A 231 -11.41 -82.60 -38.18
C GLU A 231 -10.89 -81.90 -36.92
N ILE A 232 -10.06 -82.59 -36.12
CA ILE A 232 -9.39 -81.99 -34.95
C ILE A 232 -8.41 -80.90 -35.41
N PHE A 233 -7.62 -81.17 -36.46
CA PHE A 233 -6.68 -80.20 -37.00
C PHE A 233 -7.41 -78.95 -37.53
N GLN A 234 -8.50 -79.14 -38.29
CA GLN A 234 -9.31 -78.03 -38.81
C GLN A 234 -9.97 -77.22 -37.68
N ALA A 235 -10.48 -77.87 -36.64
CA ALA A 235 -11.06 -77.18 -35.48
C ALA A 235 -10.01 -76.37 -34.70
N CYS A 236 -8.80 -76.91 -34.51
CA CYS A 236 -7.70 -76.17 -33.89
C CYS A 236 -7.25 -74.98 -34.77
N LEU A 237 -7.16 -75.18 -36.08
CA LEU A 237 -6.80 -74.10 -37.02
C LEU A 237 -7.83 -72.98 -36.97
N GLN A 238 -9.12 -73.32 -37.01
CA GLN A 238 -10.22 -72.35 -36.94
C GLN A 238 -10.23 -71.61 -35.60
N ALA A 239 -10.04 -72.30 -34.47
CA ALA A 239 -9.93 -71.65 -33.16
C ALA A 239 -8.75 -70.67 -33.10
N GLN A 240 -7.62 -71.03 -33.71
CA GLN A 240 -6.45 -70.16 -33.78
C GLN A 240 -6.68 -68.97 -34.71
N GLU A 241 -7.40 -69.14 -35.83
CA GLU A 241 -7.81 -68.05 -36.73
C GLU A 241 -8.78 -67.07 -36.04
N GLU A 242 -9.74 -67.57 -35.26
CA GLU A 242 -10.66 -66.77 -34.44
C GLU A 242 -9.91 -65.97 -33.36
N GLU A 243 -8.93 -66.58 -32.69
CA GLU A 243 -8.07 -65.90 -31.72
C GLU A 243 -7.24 -64.79 -32.38
N VAL A 244 -6.63 -65.07 -33.54
CA VAL A 244 -5.88 -64.07 -34.31
C VAL A 244 -6.78 -62.93 -34.78
N HIS A 245 -8.02 -63.22 -35.20
CA HIS A 245 -8.99 -62.20 -35.59
C HIS A 245 -9.39 -61.32 -34.40
N SER A 246 -9.64 -61.92 -33.23
CA SER A 246 -9.92 -61.20 -31.98
C SER A 246 -8.77 -60.27 -31.59
N LEU A 247 -7.52 -60.76 -31.65
CA LEU A 247 -6.33 -59.97 -31.36
C LEU A 247 -6.12 -58.83 -32.37
N LYS A 248 -6.42 -59.04 -33.66
CA LYS A 248 -6.38 -57.98 -34.68
C LYS A 248 -7.41 -56.88 -34.39
N SER A 249 -8.64 -57.25 -34.04
CA SER A 249 -9.68 -56.29 -33.64
C SER A 249 -9.27 -55.49 -32.40
N ALA A 250 -8.73 -56.16 -31.38
CA ALA A 250 -8.24 -55.49 -30.17
C ALA A 250 -7.07 -54.53 -30.47
N LYS A 251 -6.18 -54.90 -31.41
CA LYS A 251 -5.10 -54.02 -31.88
C LYS A 251 -5.65 -52.76 -32.55
N GLU A 252 -6.63 -52.89 -33.44
CA GLU A 252 -7.26 -51.73 -34.11
C GLU A 252 -7.93 -50.78 -33.12
N ASP A 253 -8.58 -51.32 -32.08
CA ASP A 253 -9.17 -50.54 -30.99
C ASP A 253 -8.10 -49.76 -30.20
N ILE A 254 -6.96 -50.41 -29.90
CA ILE A 254 -5.83 -49.76 -29.21
C ILE A 254 -5.23 -48.67 -30.09
N GLU A 255 -5.03 -48.91 -31.38
CA GLU A 255 -4.54 -47.89 -32.33
C GLU A 255 -5.52 -46.71 -32.46
N GLY A 256 -6.83 -46.99 -32.45
CA GLY A 256 -7.88 -45.97 -32.38
C GLY A 256 -7.76 -45.09 -31.12
N LYS A 257 -7.59 -45.71 -29.95
CA LYS A 257 -7.38 -45.01 -28.67
C LYS A 257 -6.08 -44.20 -28.67
N ILE A 258 -4.99 -44.73 -29.21
CA ILE A 258 -3.71 -44.02 -29.35
C ILE A 258 -3.87 -42.78 -30.23
N ARG A 259 -4.55 -42.89 -31.38
CA ARG A 259 -4.83 -41.74 -32.25
C ARG A 259 -5.70 -40.68 -31.57
N ALA A 260 -6.75 -41.10 -30.85
CA ALA A 260 -7.58 -40.17 -30.09
C ALA A 260 -6.78 -39.43 -29.01
N ASN A 261 -5.94 -40.14 -28.27
CA ASN A 261 -5.07 -39.54 -27.24
C ASN A 261 -4.04 -38.58 -27.85
N ALA A 262 -3.45 -38.92 -29.00
CA ALA A 262 -2.54 -38.02 -29.72
C ALA A 262 -3.22 -36.71 -30.13
N ASN A 263 -4.48 -36.78 -30.61
CA ASN A 263 -5.25 -35.58 -30.95
C ASN A 263 -5.58 -34.72 -29.71
N VAL A 264 -5.92 -35.34 -28.58
CA VAL A 264 -6.14 -34.62 -27.31
C VAL A 264 -4.86 -33.94 -26.83
N LEU A 265 -3.71 -34.63 -26.90
CA LEU A 265 -2.42 -34.04 -26.54
C LEU A 265 -2.08 -32.84 -27.42
N LYS A 266 -2.24 -32.95 -28.73
CA LYS A 266 -2.03 -31.84 -29.67
C LYS A 266 -2.92 -30.63 -29.34
N PHE A 267 -4.20 -30.85 -29.06
CA PHE A 267 -5.11 -29.79 -28.64
C PHE A 267 -4.66 -29.10 -27.34
N LEU A 268 -4.21 -29.87 -26.35
CA LEU A 268 -3.70 -29.34 -25.09
C LEU A 268 -2.39 -28.54 -25.27
N GLU A 269 -1.53 -28.95 -26.20
CA GLU A 269 -0.32 -28.21 -26.57
C GLU A 269 -0.64 -26.88 -27.25
N ASP A 270 -1.62 -26.86 -28.15
CA ASP A 270 -2.10 -25.64 -28.81
C ASP A 270 -2.69 -24.66 -27.77
N GLU A 271 -3.54 -25.14 -26.87
CA GLU A 271 -4.10 -24.32 -25.79
C GLU A 271 -3.03 -23.82 -24.81
N ARG A 272 -2.05 -24.66 -24.45
CA ARG A 272 -0.91 -24.23 -23.63
C ARG A 272 -0.13 -23.11 -24.32
N THR A 273 0.05 -23.18 -25.63
CA THR A 273 0.76 -22.16 -26.41
C THR A 273 -0.03 -20.84 -26.44
N LYS A 274 -1.35 -20.89 -26.62
CA LYS A 274 -2.22 -19.70 -26.52
C LYS A 274 -2.16 -19.06 -25.14
N VAL A 275 -2.24 -19.84 -24.07
CA VAL A 275 -2.15 -19.33 -22.69
C VAL A 275 -0.78 -18.70 -22.43
N LYS A 276 0.32 -19.31 -22.90
CA LYS A 276 1.66 -18.72 -22.81
C LYS A 276 1.74 -17.37 -23.52
N HIS A 277 1.16 -17.26 -24.71
CA HIS A 277 1.12 -16.00 -25.46
C HIS A 277 0.34 -14.91 -24.70
N ILE A 278 -0.86 -15.22 -24.20
CA ILE A 278 -1.65 -14.27 -23.39
C ILE A 278 -0.89 -13.83 -22.14
N LEU A 279 -0.21 -14.77 -21.46
CA LEU A 279 0.59 -14.46 -20.28
C LEU A 279 1.82 -13.59 -20.62
N GLY A 280 2.42 -13.80 -21.79
CA GLY A 280 3.46 -12.92 -22.34
C GLY A 280 2.97 -11.50 -22.55
N LEU A 281 1.80 -11.32 -23.19
CA LEU A 281 1.17 -10.00 -23.38
C LEU A 281 0.87 -9.32 -22.05
N LYS A 282 0.33 -10.05 -21.06
CA LYS A 282 0.06 -9.49 -19.72
C LYS A 282 1.31 -9.07 -18.97
N ARG A 283 2.44 -9.77 -19.14
CA ARG A 283 3.73 -9.35 -18.57
C ARG A 283 4.22 -8.05 -19.19
N ILE A 284 4.04 -7.87 -20.51
CA ILE A 284 4.38 -6.62 -21.19
C ILE A 284 3.53 -5.47 -20.66
N GLU A 285 2.21 -5.66 -20.56
CA GLU A 285 1.31 -4.65 -19.97
C GLU A 285 1.74 -4.25 -18.55
N VAL A 286 2.04 -5.23 -17.68
CA VAL A 286 2.50 -4.95 -16.30
C VAL A 286 3.80 -4.15 -16.29
N ALA A 287 4.77 -4.51 -17.14
CA ALA A 287 6.03 -3.78 -17.25
C ALA A 287 5.82 -2.33 -17.73
N GLU A 288 4.85 -2.08 -18.63
CA GLU A 288 4.47 -0.72 -19.03
C GLU A 288 3.84 0.08 -17.88
N TRP A 289 3.00 -0.56 -17.06
CA TRP A 289 2.43 0.06 -15.87
C TRP A 289 3.50 0.40 -14.82
N GLU A 290 4.46 -0.50 -14.58
CA GLU A 290 5.59 -0.27 -13.67
C GLU A 290 6.47 0.89 -14.16
N LYS A 291 6.73 0.96 -15.47
CA LYS A 291 7.46 2.08 -16.07
C LYS A 291 6.71 3.41 -15.87
N LYS A 292 5.40 3.45 -16.13
CA LYS A 292 4.57 4.64 -15.89
C LYS A 292 4.56 5.03 -14.41
N ALA A 293 4.51 4.07 -13.49
CA ALA A 293 4.56 4.32 -12.06
C ALA A 293 5.91 4.93 -11.66
N LEU A 294 7.02 4.40 -12.16
CA LEU A 294 8.35 4.99 -11.97
C LEU A 294 8.42 6.41 -12.52
N ASP A 295 7.96 6.64 -13.74
CA ASP A 295 7.93 7.98 -14.37
C ASP A 295 7.09 8.97 -13.52
N SER A 296 5.94 8.53 -12.98
CA SER A 296 5.14 9.34 -12.05
C SER A 296 5.83 9.60 -10.71
N GLY A 297 6.62 8.64 -10.21
CA GLY A 297 7.43 8.81 -9.01
C GLY A 297 8.56 9.83 -9.20
N PHE A 298 9.14 9.90 -10.40
CA PHE A 298 10.11 10.94 -10.76
C PHE A 298 9.46 12.32 -10.80
N MET A 299 8.29 12.46 -11.44
CA MET A 299 7.53 13.71 -11.47
C MET A 299 7.22 14.24 -10.06
N ASN A 300 6.81 13.35 -9.13
CA ASN A 300 6.52 13.74 -7.75
C ASN A 300 7.76 14.22 -6.99
N LYS A 301 8.94 13.65 -7.25
CA LYS A 301 10.21 14.12 -6.64
C LYS A 301 10.61 15.49 -7.15
N ASP A 302 10.44 15.76 -8.43
CA ASP A 302 10.76 17.07 -8.99
C ASP A 302 9.76 18.15 -8.54
N LEU A 303 8.47 17.80 -8.43
CA LEU A 303 7.46 18.69 -7.84
C LEU A 303 7.77 19.00 -6.36
N ALA A 304 8.17 18.00 -5.57
CA ALA A 304 8.56 18.21 -4.18
C ALA A 304 9.79 19.13 -4.05
N LYS A 305 10.77 19.02 -4.95
CA LYS A 305 11.92 19.96 -5.00
C LYS A 305 11.47 21.37 -5.37
N GLN A 306 10.53 21.50 -6.31
CA GLN A 306 9.98 22.80 -6.68
C GLN A 306 9.25 23.45 -5.50
N MET A 307 8.39 22.72 -4.81
CA MET A 307 7.70 23.19 -3.61
C MET A 307 8.69 23.62 -2.52
N GLN A 308 9.74 22.82 -2.25
CA GLN A 308 10.78 23.19 -1.30
C GLN A 308 11.51 24.49 -1.70
N SER A 309 11.75 24.70 -2.99
CA SER A 309 12.40 25.92 -3.48
C SER A 309 11.49 27.15 -3.34
N GLU A 310 10.17 26.98 -3.48
CA GLU A 310 9.19 28.04 -3.28
C GLU A 310 9.02 28.39 -1.80
N ASP A 311 8.99 27.38 -0.91
CA ASP A 311 8.97 27.59 0.54
C ASP A 311 10.19 28.39 1.04
N ILE A 312 11.37 28.14 0.45
CA ILE A 312 12.58 28.91 0.76
C ILE A 312 12.40 30.37 0.32
N LYS A 313 11.89 30.63 -0.88
CA LYS A 313 11.63 32.00 -1.37
C LYS A 313 10.61 32.74 -0.50
N ILE A 314 9.53 32.08 -0.09
CA ILE A 314 8.51 32.66 0.78
C ILE A 314 9.15 33.07 2.11
N LYS A 315 9.97 32.20 2.72
CA LYS A 315 10.69 32.50 3.96
C LYS A 315 11.66 33.67 3.80
N GLU A 316 12.36 33.75 2.66
CA GLU A 316 13.24 34.89 2.35
C GLU A 316 12.46 36.20 2.20
N GLU A 317 11.31 36.19 1.52
CA GLU A 317 10.42 37.34 1.39
C GLU A 317 9.82 37.77 2.74
N GLU A 318 9.41 36.82 3.58
CA GLU A 318 8.91 37.10 4.93
C GLU A 318 10.00 37.72 5.81
N ALA A 319 11.24 37.21 5.74
CA ALA A 319 12.38 37.80 6.44
C ALA A 319 12.68 39.23 5.95
N GLN A 320 12.58 39.49 4.65
CA GLN A 320 12.70 40.85 4.10
C GLN A 320 11.58 41.78 4.58
N LYS A 321 10.32 41.31 4.60
CA LYS A 321 9.19 42.07 5.14
C LYS A 321 9.39 42.42 6.61
N GLN A 322 9.87 41.47 7.42
CA GLN A 322 10.20 41.73 8.83
C GLN A 322 11.30 42.79 8.98
N LEU A 323 12.36 42.71 8.18
CA LEU A 323 13.44 43.71 8.21
C LEU A 323 12.96 45.13 7.83
N ILE A 324 12.09 45.22 6.82
CA ILE A 324 11.45 46.48 6.42
C ILE A 324 10.59 47.00 7.57
N GLN A 325 9.77 46.15 8.17
CA GLN A 325 8.90 46.50 9.30
C GLN A 325 9.71 47.05 10.48
N GLU A 326 10.78 46.36 10.90
CA GLU A 326 11.64 46.85 11.98
C GLU A 326 12.29 48.21 11.66
N THR A 327 12.65 48.44 10.39
CA THR A 327 13.24 49.70 9.94
C THR A 327 12.21 50.82 10.01
N VAL A 328 10.96 50.55 9.62
CA VAL A 328 9.83 51.48 9.76
C VAL A 328 9.60 51.81 11.23
N ASP A 329 9.54 50.81 12.10
CA ASP A 329 9.30 51.00 13.53
C ASP A 329 10.41 51.82 14.20
N ARG A 330 11.68 51.57 13.85
CA ARG A 330 12.82 52.40 14.30
C ARG A 330 12.66 53.86 13.86
N ASN A 331 12.28 54.10 12.61
CA ASN A 331 12.08 55.45 12.08
C ASN A 331 10.90 56.17 12.76
N VAL A 332 9.79 55.47 12.98
CA VAL A 332 8.62 55.97 13.71
C VAL A 332 9.00 56.36 15.14
N ASN A 333 9.74 55.50 15.84
CA ASN A 333 10.21 55.79 17.20
C ASN A 333 11.13 57.01 17.24
N GLN A 334 12.07 57.14 16.30
CA GLN A 334 12.93 58.34 16.20
C GLN A 334 12.13 59.62 15.95
N LEU A 335 11.08 59.55 15.13
CA LEU A 335 10.18 60.69 14.87
C LEU A 335 9.37 61.05 16.12
N ASN A 336 8.83 60.06 16.84
CA ASN A 336 8.09 60.28 18.07
C ASN A 336 8.96 60.96 19.14
N THR A 337 10.21 60.52 19.32
CA THR A 337 11.15 61.19 20.24
C THR A 337 11.40 62.64 19.85
N LYS A 338 11.57 62.94 18.55
CA LYS A 338 11.73 64.32 18.06
C LYS A 338 10.48 65.16 18.31
N ILE A 339 9.29 64.58 18.14
CA ILE A 339 8.02 65.25 18.42
C ILE A 339 7.93 65.60 19.92
N SER A 340 8.21 64.66 20.82
CA SER A 340 8.18 64.92 22.27
C SER A 340 9.14 66.03 22.69
N ILE A 341 10.36 66.06 22.17
CA ILE A 341 11.32 67.15 22.44
C ILE A 341 10.76 68.51 21.96
N LEU A 342 10.12 68.55 20.79
CA LEU A 342 9.50 69.78 20.28
C LEU A 342 8.30 70.24 21.12
N GLU A 343 7.53 69.30 21.67
CA GLU A 343 6.43 69.59 22.59
C GLU A 343 6.93 70.16 23.92
N GLU A 344 8.00 69.60 24.49
CA GLU A 344 8.67 70.13 25.70
C GLU A 344 9.16 71.56 25.48
N ILE A 345 9.88 71.83 24.39
CA ILE A 345 10.34 73.18 24.03
C ILE A 345 9.15 74.14 23.90
N GLN A 346 8.04 73.70 23.31
CA GLN A 346 6.85 74.53 23.14
C GLN A 346 6.19 74.88 24.49
N ILE A 347 6.17 73.95 25.45
CA ILE A 347 5.70 74.18 26.82
C ILE A 347 6.60 75.18 27.54
N GLU A 348 7.91 75.06 27.37
CA GLU A 348 8.90 75.93 28.03
C GLU A 348 8.84 77.38 27.52
N ILE A 349 8.68 77.56 26.20
CA ILE A 349 8.38 78.87 25.59
C ILE A 349 7.07 79.45 26.13
N GLY A 350 6.04 78.61 26.35
CA GLY A 350 4.74 79.04 26.88
C GLY A 350 4.76 79.54 28.33
N LYS A 351 5.78 79.17 29.13
CA LYS A 351 5.92 79.57 30.53
C LYS A 351 6.71 80.88 30.73
N GLY A 352 7.44 81.34 29.71
CA GLY A 352 8.17 82.61 29.73
C GLY A 352 7.30 83.81 29.35
N LYS A 353 6.44 84.28 30.26
CA LYS A 353 5.90 85.64 30.18
C LYS A 353 6.85 86.58 30.93
N ASP A 354 7.80 87.18 30.20
CA ASP A 354 8.13 88.60 30.34
C ASP A 354 9.18 89.07 29.31
N HIS A 355 8.78 90.14 28.63
CA HIS A 355 9.54 91.22 27.99
C HIS A 355 10.58 90.95 26.87
N GLU A 356 10.11 91.23 25.64
CA GLU A 356 10.72 92.09 24.59
C GLU A 356 12.05 91.72 23.94
N VAL A 357 12.89 90.85 24.51
CA VAL A 357 14.14 90.40 23.84
C VAL A 357 13.88 89.18 22.94
N GLN A 358 12.72 88.53 23.06
CA GLN A 358 12.44 87.27 22.36
C GLN A 358 11.83 87.41 20.95
N SER A 359 11.49 88.62 20.47
CA SER A 359 10.83 88.78 19.16
C SER A 359 11.73 88.36 17.97
N ALA A 360 13.04 88.63 18.04
CA ALA A 360 13.98 88.24 16.98
C ALA A 360 14.27 86.73 16.99
N THR A 361 14.55 86.16 18.16
CA THR A 361 14.84 84.74 18.35
C THR A 361 13.61 83.87 18.08
N LEU A 362 12.41 84.31 18.49
CA LEU A 362 11.15 83.63 18.19
C LEU A 362 10.81 83.68 16.70
N LYS A 363 11.10 84.79 16.00
CA LYS A 363 10.97 84.86 14.53
C LYS A 363 11.94 83.91 13.83
N GLU A 364 13.18 83.81 14.30
CA GLU A 364 14.16 82.87 13.75
C GLU A 364 13.73 81.42 13.99
N VAL A 365 13.29 81.07 15.21
CA VAL A 365 12.77 79.73 15.56
C VAL A 365 11.49 79.41 14.79
N LEU A 366 10.56 80.37 14.63
CA LEU A 366 9.37 80.19 13.79
C LEU A 366 9.72 80.05 12.31
N SER A 367 10.77 80.72 11.83
CA SER A 367 11.27 80.54 10.45
C SER A 367 11.88 79.15 10.27
N LYS A 368 12.66 78.66 11.25
CA LYS A 368 13.23 77.31 11.27
C LYS A 368 12.13 76.24 11.39
N LYS A 369 11.10 76.46 12.20
CA LYS A 369 9.91 75.58 12.32
C LYS A 369 9.10 75.57 11.03
N LYS A 370 8.94 76.71 10.34
CA LYS A 370 8.31 76.78 9.01
C LYS A 370 9.14 76.05 7.95
N ALA A 371 10.47 76.19 7.98
CA ALA A 371 11.38 75.50 7.08
C ALA A 371 11.37 73.98 7.32
N GLN A 372 11.44 73.53 8.58
CA GLN A 372 11.31 72.13 8.96
C GLN A 372 9.94 71.56 8.59
N LYS A 373 8.83 72.29 8.84
CA LYS A 373 7.49 71.87 8.41
C LYS A 373 7.40 71.74 6.90
N LYS A 374 8.03 72.64 6.15
CA LYS A 374 8.09 72.57 4.68
C LYS A 374 8.90 71.36 4.23
N LEU A 375 10.07 71.12 4.84
CA LEU A 375 10.92 69.96 4.56
C LEU A 375 10.16 68.66 4.83
N LEU A 376 9.53 68.54 6.00
CA LEU A 376 8.76 67.36 6.41
C LEU A 376 7.58 67.11 5.47
N LYS A 377 6.89 68.17 5.04
CA LYS A 377 5.80 68.07 4.05
C LYS A 377 6.30 67.59 2.68
N THR A 378 7.51 68.00 2.27
CA THR A 378 8.15 67.50 1.05
C THR A 378 8.57 66.04 1.21
N THR A 379 9.18 65.65 2.33
CA THR A 379 9.58 64.26 2.61
C THR A 379 8.38 63.33 2.63
N VAL A 380 7.30 63.69 3.32
CA VAL A 380 6.05 62.91 3.34
C VAL A 380 5.44 62.79 1.95
N LYS A 381 5.50 63.85 1.13
CA LYS A 381 5.03 63.79 -0.26
C LYS A 381 5.87 62.83 -1.11
N ASN A 382 7.20 62.85 -0.96
CA ASN A 382 8.09 61.93 -1.68
C ASN A 382 7.86 60.47 -1.28
N LEU A 383 7.77 60.19 0.03
CA LEU A 383 7.46 58.85 0.53
C LEU A 383 6.10 58.35 0.04
N ARG A 384 5.09 59.23 -0.02
CA ARG A 384 3.77 58.87 -0.57
C ARG A 384 3.85 58.50 -2.05
N ASN A 385 4.62 59.25 -2.83
CA ASN A 385 4.82 58.96 -4.25
C ASN A 385 5.59 57.63 -4.46
N GLU A 386 6.62 57.35 -3.65
CA GLU A 386 7.35 56.08 -3.67
C GLU A 386 6.43 54.89 -3.31
N LEU A 387 5.60 55.06 -2.29
CA LEU A 387 4.60 54.05 -1.91
C LEU A 387 3.60 53.79 -3.05
N GLU A 388 3.10 54.85 -3.69
CA GLU A 388 2.16 54.75 -4.80
C GLU A 388 2.79 54.08 -6.04
N GLN A 389 4.10 54.31 -6.27
CA GLN A 389 4.84 53.59 -7.30
C GLN A 389 4.95 52.09 -6.98
N LEU A 390 5.30 51.72 -5.75
CA LEU A 390 5.41 50.32 -5.32
C LEU A 390 4.07 49.58 -5.41
N VAL A 391 2.96 50.23 -5.04
CA VAL A 391 1.59 49.67 -5.18
C VAL A 391 1.25 49.42 -6.65
N ASN A 392 1.63 50.32 -7.55
CA ASN A 392 1.41 50.13 -8.98
C ASN A 392 2.25 49.00 -9.56
N GLU A 393 3.48 48.81 -9.08
CA GLU A 393 4.36 47.71 -9.47
C GLU A 393 3.82 46.35 -8.98
N THR A 394 3.34 46.27 -7.74
CA THR A 394 2.69 45.05 -7.21
C THR A 394 1.42 44.70 -7.97
N SER A 395 0.60 45.68 -8.34
CA SER A 395 -0.59 45.43 -9.18
C SER A 395 -0.23 44.89 -10.57
N LYS A 396 0.89 45.33 -11.17
CA LYS A 396 1.38 44.77 -12.43
C LYS A 396 1.85 43.32 -12.28
N LEU A 397 2.55 43.00 -11.20
CA LEU A 397 3.00 41.63 -10.92
C LEU A 397 1.82 40.68 -10.70
N GLN A 398 0.80 41.09 -9.94
CA GLN A 398 -0.42 40.28 -9.77
C GLN A 398 -1.15 40.00 -11.08
N LYS A 399 -1.17 40.97 -12.03
CA LYS A 399 -1.73 40.74 -13.36
C LYS A 399 -0.91 39.72 -14.16
N LEU A 400 0.41 39.78 -14.11
CA LEU A 400 1.27 38.81 -14.79
C LEU A 400 1.10 37.40 -14.19
N GLU A 401 0.96 37.29 -12.88
CA GLU A 401 0.65 36.03 -12.19
C GLU A 401 -0.70 35.46 -12.63
N SER A 402 -1.73 36.29 -12.75
CA SER A 402 -3.04 35.85 -13.27
C SER A 402 -3.00 35.37 -14.73
N ILE A 403 -2.09 35.91 -15.55
CA ILE A 403 -1.87 35.46 -16.92
C ILE A 403 -1.08 34.15 -16.95
N ALA A 404 -0.13 33.95 -16.04
CA ALA A 404 0.65 32.72 -15.96
C ALA A 404 -0.18 31.51 -15.47
N ASN A 405 -1.18 31.78 -14.62
CA ASN A 405 -2.08 30.75 -14.08
C ASN A 405 -3.25 30.36 -15.02
N ALA A 406 -3.47 31.11 -16.09
CA ALA A 406 -4.50 30.86 -17.11
C ALA A 406 -3.89 30.22 -18.35
#